data_AF-A0A6V7HVN8-F1
#
_entry.id   AF-A0A6V7HVN8-F1
#
_cell.length_a   1.000
_cell.length_b   1.000
_cell.length_c   1.000
_cell.angle_alpha   90.00
_cell.angle_beta   90.00
_cell.angle_gamma   90.00
#
_symmetry.space_group_name_H-M   'P 1'
#
loop_
_entity.id
_entity.type
_entity.pdbx_description
1 polymer ?
#
loop_
_entity_poly.entity_id
_entity_poly.type
_entity_poly.pdbx_seq_one_letter_code
_entity_poly.pdbx_strand_id
1 'polypeptide(L)'
;LGWAILPLNFSYYSVSTGFFFKSWSLYLLVCSLLSPLLAVWIFFLPETPKYLAETGQHAELLELLADIYHANTKCPREEYLEKIKKMSDPGINDLIARAQERYVYKRKTVRQMIRQYYEQTKEIIRPPYLKTTLLIAICSYATTAPYFTLILWLPEIFQRYAHFDALYPGERASICTVSDALYSDNATG
;
A
#
# COMPACT_ATOMS: atom_id res chain seq x y z
N LEU A 1 9.11 -8.78 11.95
CA LEU A 1 10.47 -8.70 11.36
C LEU A 1 11.44 -7.93 12.25
N GLY A 2 11.18 -6.66 12.60
CA GLY A 2 12.08 -5.86 13.43
C GLY A 2 12.46 -6.51 14.77
N TRP A 3 11.47 -6.99 15.54
CA TRP A 3 11.68 -7.67 16.82
C TRP A 3 12.53 -8.96 16.74
N ALA A 4 12.58 -9.61 15.57
CA ALA A 4 13.37 -10.83 15.39
C ALA A 4 14.79 -10.55 14.87
N ILE A 5 14.98 -9.48 14.09
CA ILE A 5 16.24 -9.20 13.40
C ILE A 5 17.13 -8.21 14.18
N LEU A 6 16.52 -7.20 14.81
CA LEU A 6 17.27 -6.18 15.58
C LEU A 6 18.05 -6.72 16.79
N PRO A 7 17.58 -7.72 17.56
CA PRO A 7 18.36 -8.24 18.71
C PRO A 7 19.51 -9.17 18.30
N LEU A 8 19.66 -9.52 17.01
CA LEU A 8 20.79 -10.30 16.55
C LEU A 8 22.05 -9.44 16.61
N ASN A 9 23.12 -9.91 17.25
CA ASN A 9 24.41 -9.20 17.29
C ASN A 9 25.30 -9.59 16.10
N PHE A 10 24.79 -9.44 14.88
CA PHE A 10 25.54 -9.73 13.66
C PHE A 10 26.30 -8.48 13.20
N SER A 11 27.62 -8.50 13.34
CA SER A 11 28.53 -7.49 12.77
C SER A 11 29.57 -8.19 11.90
N TYR A 12 29.56 -7.89 10.60
CA TYR A 12 30.59 -8.34 9.68
C TYR A 12 31.42 -7.14 9.24
N TYR A 13 32.73 -7.23 9.45
CA TYR A 13 33.69 -6.22 9.06
C TYR A 13 34.76 -6.84 8.16
N SER A 14 34.89 -6.32 6.94
CA SER A 14 35.94 -6.71 6.01
C SER A 14 36.96 -5.57 5.87
N VAL A 15 38.15 -5.79 6.42
CA VAL A 15 39.27 -4.82 6.40
C VAL A 15 39.78 -4.56 4.98
N SER A 16 39.70 -5.55 4.07
CA SER A 16 40.22 -5.42 2.70
C SER A 16 39.33 -4.60 1.76
N THR A 17 38.04 -4.48 2.06
CA THR A 17 37.04 -3.82 1.19
C THR A 17 36.33 -2.64 1.87
N GLY A 18 36.63 -2.38 3.15
CA GLY A 18 35.99 -1.31 3.93
C GLY A 18 34.49 -1.51 4.16
N PHE A 19 33.97 -2.72 3.97
CA PHE A 19 32.54 -3.01 4.05
C PHE A 19 32.11 -3.30 5.49
N PHE A 20 31.11 -2.55 5.97
CA PHE A 20 30.50 -2.70 7.30
C PHE A 20 29.06 -3.19 7.13
N PHE A 21 28.76 -4.37 7.66
CA PHE A 21 27.40 -4.92 7.65
C PHE A 21 26.93 -5.17 9.07
N LYS A 22 25.83 -4.51 9.46
CA LYS A 22 25.22 -4.61 10.80
C LYS A 22 23.81 -5.21 10.68
N SER A 23 23.26 -5.69 11.79
CA SER A 23 21.91 -6.26 11.86
C SER A 23 20.79 -5.35 11.36
N TRP A 24 20.92 -4.03 11.50
CA TRP A 24 19.95 -3.08 10.93
C TRP A 24 20.00 -3.06 9.39
N SER A 25 21.17 -3.25 8.78
CA SER A 25 21.33 -3.33 7.33
C SER A 25 20.67 -4.61 6.79
N LEU A 26 20.75 -5.71 7.54
CA LEU A 26 20.01 -6.95 7.25
C LEU A 26 18.48 -6.72 7.31
N TYR A 27 17.98 -6.01 8.33
CA TYR A 27 16.56 -5.67 8.43
C TYR A 27 16.09 -4.88 7.20
N LEU A 28 16.83 -3.84 6.80
CA LEU A 28 16.51 -3.07 5.60
C LEU A 28 16.57 -3.90 4.33
N LEU A 29 17.56 -4.80 4.21
CA LEU A 29 17.69 -5.69 3.07
C LEU A 29 16.47 -6.62 2.96
N VAL A 30 16.06 -7.28 4.05
CA VAL A 30 14.87 -8.15 4.07
C VAL A 30 13.60 -7.38 3.72
N CYS A 31 13.42 -6.16 4.27
CA CYS A 31 12.30 -5.30 3.92
C CYS A 31 12.33 -4.89 2.44
N SER A 32 13.50 -4.55 1.91
CA SER A 32 13.65 -4.19 0.50
C SER A 32 13.40 -5.35 -0.43
N LEU A 33 13.71 -6.60 -0.03
CA LEU A 33 13.46 -7.81 -0.81
C LEU A 33 11.98 -8.16 -0.88
N LEU A 34 11.19 -7.77 0.12
CA LEU A 34 9.75 -8.00 0.09
C LEU A 34 9.06 -7.23 -1.04
N SER A 35 9.56 -6.04 -1.41
CA SER A 35 9.02 -5.23 -2.49
C SER A 35 9.11 -5.88 -3.89
N PRO A 36 10.28 -6.31 -4.39
CA PRO A 36 10.37 -7.01 -5.67
C PRO A 36 9.68 -8.37 -5.63
N LEU A 37 9.65 -9.07 -4.49
CA LEU A 37 8.87 -10.29 -4.35
C LEU A 37 7.38 -10.04 -4.58
N LEU A 38 6.82 -8.97 -4.02
CA LEU A 38 5.44 -8.56 -4.27
C LEU A 38 5.23 -8.09 -5.72
N ALA A 39 6.19 -7.39 -6.30
CA ALA A 39 6.12 -7.00 -7.71
C ALA A 39 6.06 -8.22 -8.63
N VAL A 40 6.93 -9.21 -8.39
CA VAL A 40 6.92 -10.50 -9.09
C VAL A 40 5.58 -11.22 -8.87
N TRP A 41 5.06 -11.22 -7.64
CA TRP A 41 3.76 -11.80 -7.30
C TRP A 41 2.62 -11.17 -8.11
N ILE A 42 2.60 -9.84 -8.27
CA ILE A 42 1.56 -9.13 -9.03
C ILE A 42 1.50 -9.57 -10.49
N PHE A 43 2.62 -9.92 -11.12
CA PHE A 43 2.60 -10.44 -12.50
C PHE A 43 1.88 -11.80 -12.64
N PHE A 44 1.72 -12.54 -11.55
CA PHE A 44 0.97 -13.81 -11.53
C PHE A 44 -0.52 -13.62 -11.17
N LEU A 45 -0.94 -12.42 -10.74
CA LEU A 45 -2.35 -12.17 -10.48
C LEU A 45 -3.10 -12.03 -11.81
N PRO A 46 -4.26 -12.68 -11.95
CA PRO A 46 -5.12 -12.41 -13.09
C PRO A 46 -5.62 -10.96 -13.03
N GLU A 47 -5.94 -10.41 -14.20
CA GLU A 47 -6.55 -9.10 -14.31
C GLU A 47 -7.87 -9.03 -13.53
N THR A 48 -8.23 -7.83 -13.07
CA THR A 48 -9.43 -7.69 -12.23
C THR A 48 -10.72 -7.96 -13.04
N PRO A 49 -11.74 -8.62 -12.46
CA PRO A 49 -13.01 -8.87 -13.15
C PRO A 49 -13.66 -7.57 -13.67
N LYS A 50 -13.52 -6.49 -12.90
CA LYS A 50 -14.02 -5.16 -13.28
C LYS A 50 -13.33 -4.64 -14.54
N TYR A 51 -12.01 -4.81 -14.65
CA TYR A 51 -11.27 -4.39 -15.84
C TYR A 51 -11.70 -5.18 -17.09
N LEU A 52 -11.84 -6.50 -16.99
CA LEU A 52 -12.30 -7.34 -18.11
C LEU A 52 -13.73 -6.97 -18.54
N ALA A 53 -14.62 -6.68 -17.58
CA ALA A 53 -15.98 -6.22 -17.86
C ALA A 53 -16.01 -4.86 -18.59
N GLU A 54 -15.22 -3.88 -18.15
CA GLU A 54 -15.18 -2.54 -18.76
C GLU A 54 -14.44 -2.50 -20.10
N THR A 55 -13.48 -3.41 -20.32
CA THR A 55 -12.73 -3.49 -21.57
C THR A 55 -13.42 -4.31 -22.65
N GLY A 56 -14.50 -5.02 -22.31
CA GLY A 56 -15.28 -5.85 -23.21
C GLY A 56 -14.71 -7.25 -23.43
N GLN A 57 -13.73 -7.69 -22.63
CA GLN A 57 -13.12 -9.02 -22.67
C GLN A 57 -14.03 -10.04 -21.96
N HIS A 58 -15.24 -10.22 -22.50
CA HIS A 58 -16.30 -10.99 -21.85
C HIS A 58 -16.00 -12.49 -21.76
N ALA A 59 -15.25 -13.05 -22.72
CA ALA A 59 -14.81 -14.45 -22.68
C ALA A 59 -13.82 -14.70 -21.53
N GLU A 60 -12.76 -13.90 -21.44
CA GLU A 60 -11.77 -13.97 -20.35
C GLU A 60 -12.41 -13.70 -18.98
N LEU A 61 -13.38 -12.77 -18.92
CA LEU A 61 -14.14 -12.52 -17.71
C LEU A 61 -14.90 -13.78 -17.25
N LEU A 62 -15.52 -14.50 -18.18
CA LEU A 62 -16.29 -15.70 -17.86
C LEU A 62 -15.39 -16.82 -17.33
N GLU A 63 -14.23 -17.00 -17.95
CA GLU A 63 -13.19 -17.94 -17.49
C GLU A 63 -12.66 -17.55 -16.11
N LEU A 64 -12.33 -16.27 -15.89
CA LEU A 64 -11.87 -15.78 -14.60
C LEU A 64 -12.90 -16.01 -13.49
N LEU A 65 -14.19 -15.77 -13.77
CA LEU A 65 -15.25 -16.02 -12.80
C LEU A 65 -15.41 -17.52 -12.48
N ALA A 66 -15.26 -18.39 -13.48
CA ALA A 66 -15.23 -19.84 -13.28
C ALA A 66 -14.02 -20.28 -12.43
N ASP A 67 -12.87 -19.63 -12.61
CA ASP A 67 -11.65 -19.89 -11.86
C ASP A 67 -11.78 -19.46 -10.40
N ILE A 68 -12.37 -18.29 -10.16
CA ILE A 68 -12.70 -17.81 -8.82
C ILE A 68 -13.70 -18.76 -8.15
N TYR A 69 -14.71 -19.22 -8.88
CA TYR A 69 -15.68 -20.18 -8.37
C TYR A 69 -15.01 -21.49 -7.97
N HIS A 70 -14.15 -22.05 -8.83
CA HIS A 70 -13.39 -23.26 -8.54
C HIS A 70 -12.45 -23.08 -7.34
N ALA A 71 -11.75 -21.94 -7.26
CA ALA A 71 -10.85 -21.65 -6.14
C ALA A 71 -11.58 -21.62 -4.79
N ASN A 72 -12.77 -21.01 -4.77
CA ASN A 72 -13.60 -20.83 -3.58
C ASN A 72 -14.38 -22.08 -3.17
N THR A 73 -14.94 -22.82 -4.12
CA THR A 73 -15.87 -23.94 -3.86
C THR A 73 -15.25 -25.32 -4.06
N LYS A 74 -14.10 -25.41 -4.76
CA LYS A 74 -13.47 -26.65 -5.24
C LYS A 74 -14.31 -27.45 -6.26
N CYS A 75 -15.46 -26.93 -6.69
CA CYS A 75 -16.28 -27.52 -7.74
C CYS A 75 -15.70 -27.25 -9.15
N PRO A 76 -15.96 -28.12 -10.15
CA PRO A 76 -15.45 -27.95 -11.50
C PRO A 76 -15.96 -26.65 -12.16
N ARG A 77 -15.14 -26.09 -13.05
CA ARG A 77 -15.46 -24.84 -13.80
C ARG A 77 -16.74 -24.97 -14.64
N GLU A 78 -17.01 -26.15 -15.16
CA GLU A 78 -18.18 -26.45 -15.99
C GLU A 78 -19.50 -26.30 -15.20
N GLU A 79 -19.49 -26.67 -13.92
CA GLU A 79 -20.65 -26.52 -13.04
C GLU A 79 -21.03 -25.06 -12.87
N TYR A 80 -20.05 -24.16 -12.80
CA TYR A 80 -20.29 -22.71 -12.79
C TYR A 80 -21.01 -22.27 -14.06
N LEU A 81 -20.52 -22.69 -15.24
CA LEU A 81 -21.11 -22.34 -16.54
C LEU A 81 -22.53 -22.88 -16.69
N GLU A 82 -22.81 -24.08 -16.21
CA GLU A 82 -24.18 -24.61 -16.19
C GLU A 82 -25.09 -23.81 -15.27
N LYS A 83 -24.60 -23.45 -14.08
CA LYS A 83 -25.37 -22.72 -13.07
C LYS A 83 -25.75 -21.33 -13.58
N ILE A 84 -24.83 -20.60 -14.20
CA ILE A 84 -25.11 -19.27 -14.76
C ILE A 84 -26.04 -19.35 -15.98
N LYS A 85 -25.94 -20.39 -16.82
CA LYS A 85 -26.88 -20.60 -17.95
C LYS A 85 -28.30 -20.90 -17.49
N LYS A 86 -28.45 -21.60 -16.35
CA LYS A 86 -29.75 -21.89 -15.73
C LYS A 86 -30.32 -20.66 -15.02
N MET A 87 -29.48 -19.68 -14.70
CA MET A 87 -29.88 -18.43 -14.04
C MET A 87 -30.46 -17.48 -15.09
N SER A 88 -31.78 -17.34 -15.11
CA SER A 88 -32.49 -16.46 -16.06
C SER A 88 -32.39 -14.98 -15.66
N ASP A 89 -31.17 -14.49 -15.45
CA ASP A 89 -30.90 -13.08 -15.24
C ASP A 89 -30.55 -12.39 -16.56
N PRO A 90 -31.18 -11.25 -16.90
CA PRO A 90 -30.93 -10.56 -18.16
C PRO A 90 -29.48 -10.09 -18.32
N GLY A 91 -28.78 -9.73 -17.23
CA GLY A 91 -27.38 -9.32 -17.27
C GLY A 91 -26.41 -10.49 -17.51
N ILE A 92 -26.70 -11.65 -16.93
CA ILE A 92 -25.90 -12.87 -17.16
C ILE A 92 -26.06 -13.37 -18.60
N ASN A 93 -27.29 -13.36 -19.13
CA ASN A 93 -27.55 -13.77 -20.51
C ASN A 93 -26.87 -12.86 -21.53
N ASP A 94 -26.86 -11.54 -21.31
CA ASP A 94 -26.11 -10.58 -22.13
C ASP A 94 -24.60 -10.83 -22.05
N LEU A 95 -24.06 -11.11 -20.86
CA LEU A 95 -22.64 -11.47 -20.70
C LEU A 95 -22.27 -12.73 -21.48
N ILE A 96 -23.08 -13.80 -21.40
CA ILE A 96 -22.84 -15.06 -22.12
C ILE A 96 -22.91 -14.83 -23.64
N ALA A 97 -23.89 -14.06 -24.13
CA ALA A 97 -24.01 -13.74 -25.54
C ALA A 97 -22.78 -12.96 -26.04
N ARG A 98 -22.33 -11.95 -25.30
CA ARG A 98 -21.15 -11.15 -25.66
C ARG A 98 -19.83 -11.91 -25.53
N ALA A 99 -19.75 -12.90 -24.64
CA ALA A 99 -18.60 -13.78 -24.53
C ALA A 99 -18.43 -14.66 -25.78
N GLN A 100 -19.50 -14.93 -26.54
CA GLN A 100 -19.45 -15.66 -27.80
C GLN A 100 -19.02 -14.78 -28.99
N GLU A 101 -19.13 -13.45 -28.87
CA GLU A 101 -18.68 -12.52 -29.90
C GLU A 101 -17.15 -12.46 -29.96
N ARG A 102 -16.60 -12.36 -31.18
CA ARG A 102 -15.14 -12.25 -31.36
C ARG A 102 -14.66 -10.88 -30.87
N TYR A 103 -14.05 -10.86 -29.69
CA TYR A 103 -13.43 -9.66 -29.16
C TYR A 103 -12.19 -9.25 -29.98
N VAL A 104 -12.12 -7.97 -30.36
CA VAL A 104 -10.93 -7.36 -30.97
C VAL A 104 -10.33 -6.38 -29.96
N TYR A 105 -9.14 -6.71 -29.44
CA TYR A 105 -8.43 -5.87 -28.50
C TYR A 105 -8.11 -4.51 -29.11
N LYS A 106 -8.78 -3.46 -28.64
CA LYS A 106 -8.50 -2.07 -29.01
C LYS A 106 -7.54 -1.47 -27.99
N ARG A 107 -6.27 -1.33 -28.37
CA ARG A 107 -5.27 -0.65 -27.55
C ARG A 107 -5.70 0.81 -27.33
N LYS A 108 -5.92 1.18 -26.07
CA LYS A 108 -6.19 2.59 -25.70
C LYS A 108 -4.91 3.40 -25.81
N THR A 109 -4.98 4.57 -26.41
CA THR A 109 -3.87 5.53 -26.43
C THR A 109 -3.71 6.17 -25.04
N VAL A 110 -2.49 6.55 -24.65
CA VAL A 110 -2.22 7.26 -23.38
C VAL A 110 -3.16 8.46 -23.18
N ARG A 111 -3.42 9.22 -24.25
CA ARG A 111 -4.37 10.35 -24.24
C ARG A 111 -5.79 9.94 -23.83
N GLN A 112 -6.25 8.78 -24.27
CA GLN A 112 -7.57 8.26 -23.92
C GLN A 112 -7.61 7.79 -22.45
N MET A 113 -6.53 7.18 -21.96
CA MET A 113 -6.41 6.81 -20.54
C MET A 113 -6.43 8.03 -19.63
N ILE A 114 -5.65 9.06 -19.95
CA ILE A 114 -5.64 10.32 -19.18
C ILE A 114 -7.02 10.97 -19.18
N ARG A 115 -7.69 11.02 -20.35
CA ARG A 115 -9.06 11.54 -20.45
C ARG A 115 -10.03 10.75 -19.57
N GLN A 116 -9.98 9.42 -19.62
CA GLN A 116 -10.83 8.56 -18.80
C GLN A 116 -10.61 8.82 -17.30
N TYR A 117 -9.34 8.91 -16.88
CA TYR A 117 -8.99 9.25 -15.49
C TYR A 117 -9.51 10.63 -15.08
N TYR A 118 -9.39 11.62 -15.96
CA TYR A 118 -9.89 12.97 -15.71
C TYR A 118 -11.41 12.98 -15.53
N GLU A 119 -12.18 12.32 -16.41
CA GLU A 119 -13.64 12.25 -16.29
C GLU A 119 -14.06 11.53 -14.99
N GLN A 120 -13.39 10.44 -14.62
CA GLN A 120 -13.64 9.75 -13.35
C GLN A 120 -13.36 10.64 -12.13
N THR A 121 -12.24 11.37 -12.16
CA THR A 121 -11.86 12.30 -11.07
C THR A 121 -12.86 13.46 -10.98
N LYS A 122 -13.34 13.95 -12.12
CA LYS A 122 -14.33 15.03 -12.20
C LYS A 122 -15.67 14.63 -11.58
N GLU A 123 -16.11 13.39 -11.77
CA GLU A 123 -17.35 12.89 -11.15
C GLU A 123 -17.26 12.84 -9.61
N ILE A 124 -16.08 12.51 -9.06
CA ILE A 124 -15.85 12.51 -7.60
C ILE A 124 -15.88 13.93 -7.01
N ILE A 125 -15.44 14.93 -7.81
CA ILE A 125 -15.39 16.35 -7.41
C ILE A 125 -16.75 17.03 -7.61
N ARG A 126 -17.70 16.39 -8.31
CA ARG A 126 -19.03 16.94 -8.56
C ARG A 126 -19.91 16.86 -7.30
N PRO A 127 -20.73 17.88 -6.98
CA PRO A 127 -21.75 17.75 -5.96
C PRO A 127 -22.74 16.63 -6.35
N PRO A 128 -23.15 15.74 -5.43
CA PRO A 128 -23.09 15.86 -3.96
C PRO A 128 -21.84 15.26 -3.28
N TYR A 129 -20.98 14.53 -3.99
CA TYR A 129 -19.89 13.73 -3.39
C TYR A 129 -18.71 14.55 -2.85
N LEU A 130 -18.54 15.79 -3.35
CA LEU A 130 -17.44 16.67 -2.95
C LEU A 130 -17.34 16.89 -1.43
N LYS A 131 -18.46 17.06 -0.74
CA LYS A 131 -18.46 17.30 0.72
C LYS A 131 -17.94 16.08 1.49
N THR A 132 -18.38 14.89 1.09
CA THR A 132 -17.93 13.63 1.69
C THR A 132 -16.45 13.40 1.41
N THR A 133 -16.00 13.60 0.17
CA THR A 133 -14.59 13.48 -0.22
C THR A 133 -13.71 14.46 0.57
N LEU A 134 -14.14 15.72 0.72
CA LEU A 134 -13.40 16.73 1.50
C LEU A 134 -13.30 16.34 2.98
N LEU A 135 -14.39 15.85 3.57
CA LEU A 135 -14.40 15.40 4.96
C LEU A 135 -13.44 14.23 5.16
N ILE A 136 -13.45 13.23 4.26
CA ILE A 136 -12.51 12.11 4.29
C ILE A 136 -11.07 12.59 4.14
N ALA A 137 -10.81 13.55 3.24
CA ALA A 137 -9.47 14.10 3.03
C ALA A 137 -8.95 14.81 4.29
N ILE A 138 -9.77 15.63 4.95
CA ILE A 138 -9.42 16.31 6.21
C ILE A 138 -9.14 15.28 7.31
N CYS A 139 -10.02 14.28 7.49
CA CYS A 139 -9.81 13.23 8.48
C CYS A 139 -8.52 12.43 8.23
N SER A 140 -8.25 12.11 6.97
CA SER A 140 -7.03 11.40 6.56
C SER A 140 -5.78 12.22 6.86
N TYR A 141 -5.82 13.52 6.54
CA TYR A 141 -4.72 14.45 6.84
C TYR A 141 -4.50 14.60 8.35
N ALA A 142 -5.56 14.82 9.12
CA ALA A 142 -5.49 14.97 10.57
C ALA A 142 -4.94 13.74 11.29
N THR A 143 -5.13 12.54 10.72
CA THR A 143 -4.59 11.29 11.26
C THR A 143 -3.12 11.08 10.85
N THR A 144 -2.79 11.44 9.60
CA THR A 144 -1.51 11.12 8.98
C THR A 144 -0.42 12.14 9.29
N ALA A 145 -0.77 13.42 9.39
CA ALA A 145 0.17 14.50 9.66
C ALA A 145 0.87 14.35 11.03
N PRO A 146 0.17 14.05 12.14
CA PRO A 146 0.82 13.80 13.43
C PRO A 146 1.75 12.59 13.38
N TYR A 147 1.34 11.51 12.69
CA TYR A 147 2.15 10.31 12.56
C TYR A 147 3.52 10.61 11.93
N PHE A 148 3.53 11.27 10.77
CA PHE A 148 4.80 11.61 10.11
C PHE A 148 5.60 12.67 10.87
N THR A 149 4.92 13.65 11.47
CA THR A 149 5.59 14.70 12.26
C THR A 149 6.28 14.10 13.48
N LEU A 150 5.60 13.25 14.24
CA LEU A 150 6.18 12.62 15.44
C LEU A 150 7.35 11.71 15.07
N ILE A 151 7.25 10.93 13.99
CA ILE A 151 8.35 10.06 13.54
C ILE A 151 9.59 10.87 13.14
N LEU A 152 9.40 12.01 12.46
CA LEU A 152 10.51 12.86 12.05
C LEU A 152 11.22 13.50 13.27
N TRP A 153 10.47 13.88 14.29
CA TRP A 153 10.99 14.53 15.49
C TRP A 153 11.50 13.56 16.56
N LEU A 154 11.14 12.28 16.48
CA LEU A 154 11.51 11.26 17.45
C LEU A 154 13.03 11.17 17.72
N PRO A 155 13.92 11.19 16.70
CA PRO A 155 15.37 11.12 16.93
C PRO A 155 15.90 12.33 17.69
N GLU A 156 15.43 13.53 17.32
CA GLU A 156 15.79 14.80 17.96
C GLU A 156 15.36 14.82 19.43
N ILE A 157 14.12 14.39 19.72
CA ILE A 157 13.61 14.31 21.09
C ILE A 157 14.46 13.35 21.92
N PHE A 158 14.78 12.16 21.41
CA PHE A 158 15.63 11.20 22.14
C PHE A 158 17.06 11.73 22.35
N GLN A 159 17.61 12.44 21.38
CA GLN A 159 18.93 13.06 21.53
C GLN A 159 18.94 14.12 22.64
N ARG A 160 17.91 14.98 22.69
CA ARG A 160 17.77 15.99 23.77
C ARG A 160 17.62 15.35 25.13
N TYR A 161 16.82 14.29 25.23
CA TYR A 161 16.68 13.52 26.46
C TYR A 161 17.99 12.88 26.91
N ALA A 162 18.74 12.27 25.98
CA ALA A 162 20.05 11.69 26.29
C ALA A 162 21.06 12.75 26.76
N HIS A 163 21.04 13.94 26.17
CA HIS A 163 21.88 15.06 26.60
C HIS A 163 21.51 15.56 28.01
N PHE A 164 20.21 15.67 28.31
CA PHE A 164 19.75 16.07 29.64
C PHE A 164 20.12 15.04 30.71
N ASP A 165 19.93 13.74 30.44
CA ASP A 165 20.28 12.67 31.37
C ASP A 165 21.80 12.62 31.67
N ALA A 166 22.63 13.00 30.69
CA ALA A 166 24.07 13.14 30.89
C ALA A 166 24.46 14.31 31.80
N LEU A 167 23.70 15.41 31.77
CA LEU A 167 23.95 16.60 32.61
C LEU A 167 23.35 16.47 34.01
N TYR A 168 22.19 15.82 34.14
CA TYR A 168 21.42 15.71 35.38
C TYR A 168 21.05 14.24 35.68
N PRO A 169 22.02 13.41 36.10
CA PRO A 169 21.80 11.98 36.27
C PRO A 169 20.79 11.68 37.40
N GLY A 170 19.73 10.92 37.08
CA GLY A 170 18.75 10.42 38.05
C GLY A 170 17.55 11.33 38.30
N GLU A 171 17.44 12.46 37.61
CA GLU A 171 16.31 13.37 37.71
C GLU A 171 15.21 13.03 36.69
N ARG A 172 13.93 13.05 37.11
CA ARG A 172 12.82 12.75 36.20
C ARG A 172 12.53 13.96 35.32
N ALA A 173 12.80 13.85 34.03
CA ALA A 173 12.64 14.95 33.09
C ALA A 173 11.34 14.87 32.29
N SER A 174 10.52 15.92 32.33
CA SER A 174 9.43 16.13 31.37
C SER A 174 9.94 16.83 30.11
N ILE A 175 9.23 16.74 28.99
CA ILE A 175 9.62 17.40 27.73
C ILE A 175 9.83 18.92 27.94
N CYS A 176 9.00 19.55 28.77
CA CYS A 176 9.11 20.97 29.11
C CYS A 176 10.40 21.24 29.89
N THR A 177 10.69 20.42 30.90
CA THR A 177 11.91 20.55 31.74
C THR A 177 13.19 20.40 30.91
N VAL A 178 13.23 19.43 29.98
CA VAL A 178 14.37 19.22 29.08
C VAL A 178 14.54 20.42 28.14
N SER A 179 13.45 20.97 27.63
CA SER A 179 13.49 22.12 26.71
C SER A 179 13.98 23.37 27.44
N ASP A 180 13.42 23.68 28.61
CA ASP A 180 13.79 24.86 29.40
C ASP A 180 15.25 24.81 29.85
N ALA A 181 15.75 23.65 30.28
CA ALA A 181 17.14 23.48 30.70
C ALA A 181 18.14 23.70 29.54
N LEU A 182 17.86 23.16 28.35
CA LEU A 182 18.73 23.31 27.17
C LEU A 182 18.74 24.73 26.61
N TYR A 183 17.61 25.45 26.66
CA TYR A 183 17.57 26.87 26.28
C TYR A 183 18.33 27.76 27.28
N SER A 184 18.33 27.39 28.57
CA SER A 184 19.04 28.13 29.62
C SER A 184 20.56 27.96 29.54
N ASP A 185 21.04 26.74 29.25
CA ASP A 185 22.46 26.47 29.02
C ASP A 185 23.00 27.20 27.78
N ASN A 186 22.25 27.21 26.67
CA ASN A 186 22.64 27.94 25.47
C ASN A 186 22.64 29.48 25.65
N ALA A 187 21.94 30.01 26.66
CA ALA A 187 21.91 31.44 26.97
C ALA A 187 23.03 31.88 27.94
N THR A 188 23.75 30.94 28.55
CA THR A 188 24.82 31.20 29.53
C THR A 188 26.23 30.86 29.02
N GLY A 189 26.35 30.44 27.76
CA GLY A 189 27.61 30.26 27.03
C GLY A 189 28.03 31.46 26.20
#